data_AF-S2L2S8-F1
#
_entry.id   AF-S2L2S8-F1
#
_cell.length_a   1.000
_cell.length_b   1.000
_cell.length_c   1.000
_cell.angle_alpha   90.00
_cell.angle_beta   90.00
_cell.angle_gamma   90.00
#
_symmetry.space_group_name_H-M   'P 1'
#
loop_
_entity.id
_entity.type
_entity.pdbx_description
1 polymer ?
#
loop_
_entity_poly.entity_id
_entity_poly.type
_entity_poly.pdbx_seq_one_letter_code
_entity_poly.pdbx_strand_id
1 'polypeptide(L)' 'MRQLFTTGLLAVILAIGLAACGTTPTERATSGAGVGAAAGAGAAVITGGSMIRGAVIGAGVGAATGALTDEDDINLERD' A
#
# COMPACT_ATOMS: atom_id res chain seq x y z
N MET A 1 -10.72 14.26 21.49
CA MET A 1 -11.02 13.14 20.57
C MET A 1 -10.86 13.52 19.10
N ARG A 2 -11.61 14.50 18.55
CA ARG A 2 -11.48 14.93 17.14
C ARG A 2 -10.04 15.26 16.69
N GLN A 3 -9.27 15.95 17.54
CA GLN A 3 -7.89 16.35 17.23
C GLN A 3 -6.88 15.19 17.18
N LEU A 4 -7.07 14.16 18.01
CA LEU A 4 -6.22 12.95 18.01
C LEU A 4 -6.42 12.13 16.73
N PHE A 5 -7.65 12.08 16.22
CA PHE A 5 -7.95 11.42 14.95
C PHE A 5 -7.30 12.12 13.76
N THR A 6 -7.29 13.46 13.72
CA THR A 6 -6.67 14.21 12.63
C THR A 6 -5.16 14.00 12.57
N THR A 7 -4.47 14.04 13.72
CA THR A 7 -3.02 13.78 13.79
C THR A 7 -2.68 12.34 13.43
N GLY A 8 -3.49 11.38 13.87
CA GLY A 8 -3.31 9.97 13.51
C GLY A 8 -3.48 9.69 12.02
N LEU A 9 -4.51 10.27 11.39
CA LEU A 9 -4.73 10.14 9.95
C LEU A 9 -3.56 10.72 9.14
N LEU A 10 -3.05 11.89 9.55
CA LEU A 10 -1.90 12.52 8.91
C LEU A 10 -0.66 11.62 8.99
N ALA A 11 -0.39 11.03 10.16
CA ALA A 11 0.74 10.12 10.36
C ALA A 11 0.66 8.87 9.47
N VAL A 12 -0.55 8.31 9.29
CA VAL A 12 -0.77 7.17 8.38
C VAL A 12 -0.52 7.55 6.93
N ILE A 13 -0.98 8.72 6.49
CA ILE A 13 -0.75 9.21 5.12
C ILE A 13 0.76 9.39 4.87
N LEU A 14 1.48 10.00 5.82
CA LEU A 14 2.94 10.12 5.71
C LEU A 14 3.61 8.74 5.69
N ALA A 15 3.23 7.81 6.56
CA ALA A 15 3.81 6.47 6.60
C ALA A 15 3.60 5.70 5.27
N ILE A 16 2.45 5.86 4.62
CA ILE A 16 2.17 5.28 3.29
C ILE A 16 3.07 5.93 2.23
N GLY A 17 3.28 7.25 2.29
CA GLY A 17 4.20 7.96 1.41
C GLY A 17 5.67 7.54 1.58
N LEU A 18 6.11 7.25 2.81
CA LEU A 18 7.44 6.71 3.07
C LEU A 18 7.58 5.24 2.65
N ALA A 19 6.54 4.43 2.81
CA ALA A 19 6.55 3.01 2.41
C ALA A 19 6.60 2.82 0.88
N ALA A 20 6.23 3.83 0.11
CA ALA A 20 6.45 3.88 -1.34
C ALA A 20 7.94 4.04 -1.71
N CYS A 21 8.79 4.51 -0.79
CA CYS A 21 10.23 4.66 -0.96
C CYS A 21 11.01 3.36 -0.63
N GLY A 22 10.35 2.18 -0.73
CA GLY A 22 11.05 0.90 -0.59
C GLY A 22 12.18 0.80 -1.61
N THR A 23 13.35 0.31 -1.22
CA THR A 23 14.53 0.29 -2.10
C THR A 23 14.54 -0.92 -3.04
N THR A 24 13.66 -1.91 -2.83
CA THR A 24 13.55 -3.08 -3.70
C THR A 24 12.09 -3.35 -4.14
N PRO A 25 11.87 -3.89 -5.35
CA PRO A 25 10.53 -4.23 -5.87
C PRO A 25 9.77 -5.19 -4.95
N THR A 26 10.47 -6.15 -4.33
CA THR A 26 9.86 -7.11 -3.40
C THR A 26 9.33 -6.43 -2.14
N GLU A 27 10.06 -5.46 -1.58
CA GLU A 27 9.59 -4.68 -0.43
C GLU A 27 8.38 -3.82 -0.78
N ARG A 28 8.36 -3.22 -1.98
CA ARG A 28 7.21 -2.45 -2.48
C ARG A 28 6.01 -3.34 -2.75
N ALA A 29 6.21 -4.52 -3.33
CA ALA A 29 5.16 -5.49 -3.59
C ALA A 29 4.54 -6.01 -2.28
N THR A 30 5.37 -6.38 -1.31
CA THR A 30 4.88 -6.88 -0.01
C THR A 30 4.18 -5.79 0.80
N SER A 31 4.72 -4.57 0.81
CA SER A 31 4.10 -3.41 1.44
C SER A 31 2.78 -3.02 0.75
N GLY A 32 2.77 -2.97 -0.59
CA GLY A 32 1.59 -2.73 -1.41
C GLY A 32 0.51 -3.80 -1.23
N ALA A 33 0.89 -5.06 -1.06
CA ALA A 33 -0.02 -6.15 -0.75
C ALA A 33 -0.72 -5.95 0.60
N GLY A 34 0.05 -5.57 1.64
CA GLY A 34 -0.49 -5.33 2.98
C GLY A 34 -1.46 -4.15 3.03
N VAL A 35 -1.06 -3.01 2.47
CA VAL A 35 -1.90 -1.80 2.40
C VAL A 35 -3.12 -2.04 1.52
N GLY A 36 -2.93 -2.67 0.35
CA GLY A 36 -4.00 -3.04 -0.56
C GLY A 36 -5.02 -3.99 0.08
N ALA A 37 -4.58 -4.98 0.86
CA ALA A 37 -5.48 -5.85 1.63
C ALA A 37 -6.29 -5.06 2.66
N ALA A 38 -5.64 -4.20 3.44
CA ALA A 38 -6.32 -3.43 4.47
C ALA A 38 -7.36 -2.47 3.86
N ALA A 39 -6.98 -1.75 2.80
CA ALA A 39 -7.87 -0.85 2.07
C ALA A 39 -9.01 -1.61 1.38
N GLY A 40 -8.71 -2.72 0.69
CA GLY A 40 -9.69 -3.55 0.00
C GLY A 40 -10.67 -4.22 0.97
N ALA A 41 -10.21 -4.67 2.12
CA ALA A 41 -11.06 -5.18 3.20
C ALA A 41 -11.99 -4.09 3.74
N GLY A 42 -11.44 -2.91 4.05
CA GLY A 42 -12.22 -1.77 4.56
C GLY A 42 -13.28 -1.31 3.56
N ALA A 43 -12.91 -1.16 2.29
CA ALA A 43 -13.84 -0.79 1.23
C ALA A 43 -14.94 -1.84 1.02
N ALA A 44 -14.60 -3.14 1.09
CA ALA A 44 -15.60 -4.22 1.00
C ALA A 44 -16.58 -4.19 2.17
N VAL A 45 -16.11 -3.93 3.40
CA VAL A 45 -16.99 -3.78 4.56
C VAL A 45 -17.95 -2.59 4.39
N ILE A 46 -17.46 -1.45 3.90
CA ILE A 46 -18.28 -0.25 3.68
C ILE A 46 -19.33 -0.47 2.57
N THR A 47 -18.98 -1.21 1.52
CA THR A 47 -19.86 -1.49 0.38
C THR A 47 -20.79 -2.68 0.60
N GLY A 48 -20.72 -3.35 1.76
CA GLY A 48 -21.53 -4.54 2.05
C GLY A 48 -21.06 -5.82 1.34
N GLY A 49 -19.85 -5.80 0.78
CA GLY A 49 -19.21 -6.94 0.12
C GLY A 49 -18.46 -7.87 1.08
N SER A 50 -17.89 -8.94 0.53
CA SER A 50 -17.07 -9.88 1.29
C SER A 50 -15.71 -9.27 1.63
N MET A 51 -15.46 -9.05 2.92
CA MET A 51 -14.18 -8.55 3.46
C MET A 51 -12.98 -9.35 2.96
N ILE A 52 -13.05 -10.69 3.00
CA ILE A 52 -11.95 -11.55 2.56
C ILE A 52 -11.71 -11.40 1.05
N ARG A 53 -12.77 -11.34 0.23
CA ARG A 53 -12.59 -11.11 -1.21
C ARG A 53 -11.98 -9.73 -1.47
N GLY A 54 -12.45 -8.69 -0.80
CA GLY A 54 -11.89 -7.34 -0.90
C GLY A 54 -10.42 -7.30 -0.51
N ALA A 55 -10.05 -8.00 0.57
CA ALA A 55 -8.67 -8.11 1.03
C ALA A 55 -7.78 -8.85 0.02
N VAL A 56 -8.23 -9.98 -0.52
CA VAL A 56 -7.46 -10.78 -1.50
C VAL A 56 -7.28 -10.00 -2.80
N ILE A 57 -8.33 -9.35 -3.29
CA ILE A 57 -8.26 -8.52 -4.51
C ILE A 57 -7.34 -7.33 -4.26
N GLY A 58 -7.52 -6.62 -3.15
CA GLY A 58 -6.69 -5.48 -2.79
C GLY A 58 -5.22 -5.84 -2.59
N ALA A 59 -4.93 -6.99 -1.96
CA ALA A 59 -3.58 -7.50 -1.83
C ALA A 59 -2.98 -7.88 -3.18
N GLY A 60 -3.74 -8.57 -4.03
CA GLY A 60 -3.27 -8.97 -5.36
C GLY A 60 -2.96 -7.76 -6.24
N VAL A 61 -3.85 -6.78 -6.27
CA VAL A 61 -3.64 -5.52 -7.01
C VAL A 61 -2.48 -4.75 -6.40
N GLY A 62 -2.43 -4.54 -5.08
CA GLY A 62 -1.35 -3.80 -4.43
C GLY A 62 0.03 -4.47 -4.57
N ALA A 63 0.08 -5.80 -4.53
CA ALA A 63 1.29 -6.58 -4.80
C ALA A 63 1.73 -6.45 -6.26
N ALA A 64 0.80 -6.59 -7.20
CA ALA A 64 1.08 -6.44 -8.62
C ALA A 64 1.56 -5.02 -8.91
N THR A 65 0.91 -3.98 -8.39
CA THR A 65 1.36 -2.60 -8.58
C THR A 65 2.74 -2.37 -7.97
N GLY A 66 3.03 -2.92 -6.78
CA GLY A 66 4.35 -2.79 -6.15
C GLY A 66 5.45 -3.61 -6.83
N ALA A 67 5.10 -4.70 -7.50
CA ALA A 67 6.01 -5.53 -8.29
C ALA A 67 6.20 -5.02 -9.72
N LEU A 68 5.19 -4.38 -10.31
CA LEU A 68 5.20 -3.78 -11.65
C LEU A 68 5.74 -2.34 -11.64
N THR A 69 5.82 -1.71 -10.46
CA THR A 69 6.54 -0.44 -10.28
C THR A 69 8.02 -0.77 -10.16
N ASP A 70 8.61 -1.06 -11.30
CA ASP A 70 10.05 -1.29 -11.43
C ASP A 70 10.81 0.02 -11.31
N GLU A 71 11.91 -0.06 -10.59
CA GLU A 71 13.00 0.92 -10.60
C GLU A 71 13.91 0.69 -11.82
N ASP A 72 13.42 0.05 -12.89
CA ASP A 72 14.18 -0.24 -14.13
C ASP A 72 14.62 1.04 -14.89
N ASP A 73 14.44 2.22 -14.29
CA ASP A 73 15.01 3.50 -14.72
C ASP A 73 16.13 4.03 -13.79
N ILE A 74 16.57 3.32 -12.74
CA ILE A 74 17.81 3.67 -12.03
C ILE A 74 18.87 2.59 -12.17
N ASN A 75 19.55 2.65 -13.31
CA ASN A 75 20.94 2.22 -13.35
C ASN A 75 21.78 3.20 -12.51
N LEU A 76 21.98 2.90 -11.22
CA LEU A 76 22.97 3.55 -10.36
C LEU A 76 24.38 2.97 -10.58
N GLU A 77 24.73 2.64 -11.82
CA GLU A 77 26.13 2.60 -12.22
C GLU A 77 26.56 4.02 -12.63
N ARG A 78 27.33 4.65 -11.73
CA ARG A 78 28.53 5.47 -12.03
C ARG A 78 28.31 6.96 -12.38
N ASP A 79 28.49 7.82 -11.37
CA ASP A 79 29.65 8.72 -11.20
C ASP A 79 29.64 9.39 -9.81
#